data_AF-A0A1G4KDU9-F1
#
_entry.id   AF-A0A1G4KDU9-F1
#
_cell.length_a   1.000
_cell.length_b   1.000
_cell.length_c   1.000
_cell.angle_alpha   90.00
_cell.angle_beta   90.00
_cell.angle_gamma   90.00
#
_symmetry.space_group_name_H-M   'P 1'
#
loop_
_entity.id
_entity.type
_entity.pdbx_description
1 polymer ?
#
loop_
_entity_poly.entity_id
_entity_poly.type
_entity_poly.pdbx_seq_one_letter_code
_entity_poly.pdbx_strand_id
1 'polypeptide(L)'
;MISAEENARVDKRLQVYSPETQLNNYINTAQEVGSLCYAILMGQGLEAQSLSQDNVEKLKRSLSLKKVEAKLYADAEYQKIRAEDEASNKNIERIKAAMKETLPRIKKLKEEFNQRNKVLRAYNSDIDMVNDRLKEMHKGKSRLTASREKWEQKLGTETVAKLIASKILVVRFGKANTEELSVYSDFSQDTMELRKQNSMMKGDIQRLKEELDSYKSKWLHDVGLVDKIRDVLRDEIDRRQLPTSSSTQDVDEMDVDENNPGDQTREASVDTGDSYYSSGIEIDESVSGGDEDSVDNTIDKEAPSPSI
;
A
#
# COMPACT_ATOMS: atom_id res chain seq x y z
N MET A 1 -59.90 -24.08 -10.95
CA MET A 1 -58.81 -23.39 -10.24
C MET A 1 -59.39 -22.90 -8.92
N ILE A 2 -58.84 -23.34 -7.80
CA ILE A 2 -59.28 -22.90 -6.46
C ILE A 2 -58.85 -21.43 -6.32
N SER A 3 -59.77 -20.57 -5.88
CA SER A 3 -59.50 -19.14 -5.69
C SER A 3 -58.48 -18.92 -4.57
N ALA A 4 -57.64 -17.89 -4.67
CA ALA A 4 -56.71 -17.51 -3.62
C ALA A 4 -57.41 -17.27 -2.26
N GLU A 5 -58.66 -16.80 -2.29
CA GLU A 5 -59.48 -16.63 -1.09
C GLU A 5 -59.92 -17.96 -0.45
N GLU A 6 -60.17 -18.98 -1.27
CA GLU A 6 -60.53 -20.33 -0.79
C GLU A 6 -59.33 -20.99 -0.13
N ASN A 7 -58.13 -20.84 -0.70
CA ASN A 7 -56.88 -21.31 -0.09
C ASN A 7 -56.61 -20.59 1.25
N ALA A 8 -56.77 -19.27 1.32
CA ALA A 8 -56.58 -18.53 2.57
C ALA A 8 -57.56 -18.95 3.67
N ARG A 9 -58.80 -19.30 3.31
CA ARG A 9 -59.80 -19.83 4.27
C ARG A 9 -59.42 -21.22 4.76
N VAL A 10 -58.91 -22.07 3.88
CA VAL A 10 -58.41 -23.42 4.25
C VAL A 10 -57.21 -23.29 5.18
N ASP A 11 -56.23 -22.45 4.85
CA ASP A 11 -55.04 -22.23 5.68
C ASP A 11 -55.41 -21.72 7.07
N LYS A 12 -56.32 -20.74 7.15
CA LYS A 12 -56.83 -20.23 8.42
C LYS A 12 -57.52 -21.32 9.24
N ARG A 13 -58.29 -22.20 8.60
CA ARG A 13 -58.96 -23.33 9.27
C ARG A 13 -57.95 -24.35 9.77
N LEU A 14 -56.89 -24.63 9.01
CA LEU A 14 -55.81 -25.54 9.39
C LEU A 14 -54.99 -24.99 10.57
N GLN A 15 -54.74 -23.68 10.62
CA GLN A 15 -54.04 -23.04 11.75
C GLN A 15 -54.80 -23.14 13.07
N VAL A 16 -56.13 -23.15 13.02
CA VAL A 16 -57.01 -23.24 14.22
C VAL A 16 -57.39 -24.68 14.54
N TYR A 17 -57.06 -25.63 13.67
CA TYR A 17 -57.42 -27.02 13.86
C TYR A 17 -56.59 -27.66 14.99
N SER A 18 -57.25 -28.00 16.08
CA SER A 18 -56.69 -28.78 17.19
C SER A 18 -57.47 -30.10 17.31
N PRO A 19 -56.96 -31.20 16.69
CA PRO A 19 -57.73 -32.44 16.51
C PRO A 19 -58.09 -33.14 17.83
N GLU A 20 -57.28 -32.98 18.87
CA GLU A 20 -57.44 -33.76 20.10
C GLU A 20 -57.18 -32.89 21.32
N THR A 21 -58.27 -32.44 21.94
CA THR A 21 -58.21 -31.78 23.24
C THR A 21 -59.01 -32.58 24.25
N GLN A 22 -58.49 -32.67 25.48
CA GLN A 22 -59.25 -33.24 26.59
C GLN A 22 -60.54 -32.45 26.86
N LEU A 23 -60.60 -31.21 26.38
CA LEU A 23 -61.82 -30.39 26.32
C LEU A 23 -62.89 -30.99 25.40
N ASN A 24 -62.54 -31.47 24.19
CA ASN A 24 -63.49 -32.13 23.29
C ASN A 24 -64.07 -33.41 23.92
N ASN A 25 -63.22 -34.19 24.62
CA ASN A 25 -63.67 -35.39 25.34
C ASN A 25 -64.67 -35.06 26.45
N TYR A 26 -64.42 -33.97 27.20
CA TYR A 26 -65.34 -33.47 28.21
C TYR A 26 -66.66 -32.96 27.60
N ILE A 27 -66.59 -32.14 26.54
CA ILE A 27 -67.76 -31.60 25.84
C ILE A 27 -68.63 -32.72 25.28
N ASN A 28 -68.04 -33.73 24.65
CA ASN A 28 -68.78 -34.88 24.13
C ASN A 28 -69.55 -35.61 25.25
N THR A 29 -68.91 -35.86 26.40
CA THR A 29 -69.63 -36.48 27.54
C THR A 29 -70.66 -35.57 28.19
N ALA A 30 -70.42 -34.25 28.22
CA ALA A 30 -71.41 -33.31 28.70
C ALA A 30 -72.62 -33.24 27.75
N GLN A 31 -72.38 -33.38 26.44
CA GLN A 31 -73.41 -33.44 25.41
C GLN A 31 -74.19 -34.75 25.46
N GLU A 32 -73.55 -35.89 25.74
CA GLU A 32 -74.23 -37.17 26.00
C GLU A 32 -75.16 -37.07 27.23
N VAL A 33 -74.69 -36.45 28.32
CA VAL A 33 -75.53 -36.18 29.49
C VAL A 33 -76.67 -35.23 29.12
N GLY A 34 -76.38 -34.17 28.36
CA GLY A 34 -77.35 -33.18 27.93
C GLY A 34 -78.44 -33.76 27.01
N SER A 35 -78.07 -34.65 26.09
CA SER A 35 -79.01 -35.32 25.18
C SER A 35 -79.89 -36.30 25.94
N LEU A 36 -79.35 -37.02 26.94
CA LEU A 36 -80.14 -37.85 27.86
C LEU A 36 -81.14 -37.00 28.67
N CYS A 37 -80.70 -35.88 29.25
CA CYS A 37 -81.59 -34.95 29.96
C CYS A 37 -82.69 -34.39 29.03
N TYR A 38 -82.34 -34.03 27.80
CA TYR A 38 -83.30 -33.54 26.81
C TYR A 38 -84.32 -34.61 26.40
N ALA A 39 -83.88 -35.85 26.15
CA ALA A 39 -84.76 -36.97 25.81
C ALA A 39 -85.76 -37.28 26.94
N ILE A 40 -85.31 -37.21 28.21
CA ILE A 40 -86.18 -37.34 29.39
C ILE A 40 -87.22 -36.21 29.42
N LEU A 41 -86.79 -34.95 29.23
CA LEU A 41 -87.68 -33.78 29.24
C LEU A 41 -88.71 -33.80 28.10
N MET A 42 -88.33 -34.34 26.93
CA MET A 42 -89.21 -34.45 25.76
C MET A 42 -90.10 -35.70 25.79
N GLY A 43 -90.00 -36.53 26.84
CA GLY A 43 -90.80 -37.76 26.98
C GLY A 43 -90.52 -38.81 25.91
N GLN A 44 -89.36 -38.75 25.25
CA GLN A 44 -88.95 -39.77 24.29
C GLN A 44 -88.56 -41.04 25.06
N GLY A 45 -89.16 -42.18 24.69
CA GLY A 45 -88.90 -43.46 25.33
C GLY A 45 -87.44 -43.88 25.19
N LEU A 46 -86.67 -43.70 26.27
CA LEU A 46 -85.30 -44.16 26.38
C LEU A 46 -85.27 -45.68 26.60
N GLU A 47 -84.28 -46.35 26.02
CA GLU A 47 -84.06 -47.78 26.25
C GLU A 47 -83.81 -48.05 27.74
N ALA A 48 -84.39 -49.12 28.30
CA ALA A 48 -84.29 -49.42 29.74
C ALA A 48 -82.83 -49.57 30.25
N GLN A 49 -81.88 -49.85 29.36
CA GLN A 49 -80.45 -49.92 29.69
C GLN A 49 -79.81 -48.54 29.89
N SER A 50 -80.24 -47.47 29.21
CA SER A 50 -79.60 -46.15 29.33
C SER A 50 -79.91 -45.41 30.63
N LEU A 51 -80.98 -45.80 31.34
CA LEU A 51 -81.44 -45.21 32.60
C LEU A 51 -81.14 -46.06 33.84
N SER A 52 -80.41 -47.18 33.69
CA SER A 52 -79.97 -47.98 34.83
C SER A 52 -79.11 -47.16 35.79
N GLN A 53 -79.35 -47.30 37.11
CA GLN A 53 -78.64 -46.57 38.15
C GLN A 53 -77.11 -46.73 38.06
N ASP A 54 -76.63 -47.91 37.68
CA ASP A 54 -75.20 -48.19 37.47
C ASP A 54 -74.61 -47.37 36.30
N ASN A 55 -75.38 -47.17 35.23
CA ASN A 55 -74.96 -46.35 34.10
C ASN A 55 -74.94 -44.85 34.43
N VAL A 56 -75.87 -44.38 35.26
CA VAL A 56 -75.86 -43.01 35.77
C VAL A 56 -74.65 -42.75 36.67
N GLU A 57 -74.30 -43.70 37.54
CA GLU A 57 -73.09 -43.58 38.38
C GLU A 57 -71.80 -43.62 37.56
N LYS A 58 -71.72 -44.49 36.55
CA LYS A 58 -70.59 -44.55 35.62
C LYS A 58 -70.46 -43.24 34.84
N LEU A 59 -71.55 -42.68 34.34
CA LEU A 59 -71.56 -41.42 33.60
C LEU A 59 -71.14 -40.25 34.50
N LYS A 60 -71.62 -40.22 35.76
CA LYS A 60 -71.20 -39.22 36.76
C LYS A 60 -69.69 -39.29 37.06
N ARG A 61 -69.15 -40.49 37.26
CA ARG A 61 -67.70 -40.70 37.47
C ARG A 61 -66.90 -40.31 36.24
N SER A 62 -67.34 -40.72 35.06
CA SER A 62 -66.69 -40.38 33.77
C SER A 62 -66.67 -38.88 33.52
N LEU A 63 -67.79 -38.19 33.71
CA LEU A 63 -67.89 -36.74 33.57
C LEU A 63 -66.98 -36.01 34.56
N SER A 64 -66.95 -36.45 35.82
CA SER A 64 -66.08 -35.86 36.84
C SER A 64 -64.60 -36.03 36.49
N LEU A 65 -64.21 -37.22 36.01
CA LEU A 65 -62.84 -37.52 35.61
C LEU A 65 -62.43 -36.67 34.39
N LYS A 66 -63.25 -36.67 33.33
CA LYS A 66 -63.00 -35.86 32.12
C LYS A 66 -62.97 -34.36 32.41
N LYS A 67 -63.77 -33.87 33.37
CA LYS A 67 -63.71 -32.48 33.83
C LYS A 67 -62.37 -32.14 34.46
N VAL A 68 -61.85 -33.03 35.32
CA VAL A 68 -60.55 -32.83 35.96
C VAL A 68 -59.42 -32.90 34.93
N GLU A 69 -59.47 -33.85 34.00
CA GLU A 69 -58.50 -33.96 32.90
C GLU A 69 -58.47 -32.71 32.02
N ALA A 70 -59.64 -32.20 31.61
CA ALA A 70 -59.73 -30.96 30.83
C ALA A 70 -59.18 -29.75 31.59
N LYS A 71 -59.42 -29.67 32.91
CA LYS A 71 -58.86 -28.61 33.75
C LYS A 71 -57.34 -28.71 33.88
N LEU A 72 -56.82 -29.91 34.15
CA LEU A 72 -55.38 -30.15 34.26
C LEU A 72 -54.67 -29.83 32.94
N TYR A 73 -55.28 -30.17 31.81
CA TYR A 73 -54.75 -29.84 30.49
C TYR A 73 -54.65 -28.32 30.29
N ALA A 74 -55.71 -27.58 30.60
CA ALA A 74 -55.71 -26.12 30.49
C ALA A 74 -54.67 -25.46 31.42
N ASP A 75 -54.57 -25.95 32.67
CA ASP A 75 -53.57 -25.47 33.63
C ASP A 75 -52.14 -25.79 33.16
N ALA A 76 -51.90 -26.96 32.57
CA ALA A 76 -50.59 -27.35 32.03
C ALA A 76 -50.17 -26.49 30.83
N GLU A 77 -51.07 -26.24 29.87
CA GLU A 77 -50.78 -25.34 28.74
C GLU A 77 -50.52 -23.91 29.21
N TYR A 78 -51.29 -23.42 30.20
CA TYR A 78 -51.03 -22.10 30.80
C TYR A 78 -49.63 -22.01 31.43
N GLN A 79 -49.23 -23.01 32.21
CA GLN A 79 -47.90 -23.04 32.82
C GLN A 79 -46.79 -23.19 31.78
N LYS A 80 -47.01 -23.97 30.72
CA LYS A 80 -46.06 -24.12 29.61
C LYS A 80 -45.82 -22.79 28.90
N ILE A 81 -46.89 -22.09 28.50
CA ILE A 81 -46.79 -20.77 27.86
C ILE A 81 -46.06 -19.80 28.78
N ARG A 82 -46.43 -19.77 30.07
CA ARG A 82 -45.77 -18.91 31.05
C ARG A 82 -44.29 -19.22 31.20
N ALA A 83 -43.91 -20.49 31.24
CA ALA A 83 -42.51 -20.91 31.35
C ALA A 83 -41.72 -20.54 30.09
N GLU A 84 -42.32 -20.68 28.91
CA GLU A 84 -41.73 -20.27 27.63
C GLU A 84 -41.50 -18.75 27.59
N ASP A 85 -42.50 -17.95 27.98
CA ASP A 85 -42.40 -16.50 28.06
C ASP A 85 -41.30 -16.06 29.05
N GLU A 86 -41.23 -16.70 30.22
CA GLU A 86 -40.22 -16.39 31.22
C GLU A 86 -38.81 -16.78 30.74
N ALA A 87 -38.67 -17.94 30.09
CA ALA A 87 -37.40 -18.39 29.50
C ALA A 87 -36.95 -17.47 28.37
N SER A 88 -37.88 -17.07 27.49
CA SER A 88 -37.63 -16.13 26.39
C SER A 88 -37.17 -14.78 26.92
N ASN A 89 -37.89 -14.21 27.92
CA ASN A 89 -37.52 -12.94 28.54
C ASN A 89 -36.15 -13.01 29.23
N LYS A 90 -35.86 -14.09 29.98
CA LYS A 90 -34.53 -14.29 30.58
C LYS A 90 -33.43 -14.39 29.54
N ASN A 91 -33.70 -15.05 28.41
CA ASN A 91 -32.74 -15.15 27.32
C ASN A 91 -32.47 -13.78 26.67
N ILE A 92 -33.53 -13.01 26.40
CA ILE A 92 -33.43 -11.65 25.87
C ILE A 92 -32.58 -10.77 26.80
N GLU A 93 -32.81 -10.81 28.11
CA GLU A 93 -32.03 -10.03 29.07
C GLU A 93 -30.57 -10.48 29.16
N ARG A 94 -30.29 -11.79 29.09
CA ARG A 94 -28.91 -12.30 29.01
C ARG A 94 -28.20 -11.81 27.75
N ILE A 95 -28.86 -11.86 26.60
CA ILE A 95 -28.31 -11.35 25.33
C ILE A 95 -28.04 -9.85 25.43
N LYS A 96 -28.97 -9.07 25.97
CA LYS A 96 -28.79 -7.62 26.19
C LYS A 96 -27.61 -7.33 27.10
N ALA A 97 -27.44 -8.07 28.19
CA ALA A 97 -26.31 -7.91 29.11
C ALA A 97 -24.98 -8.25 28.42
N ALA A 98 -24.91 -9.39 27.73
CA ALA A 98 -23.73 -9.79 26.97
C ALA A 98 -23.38 -8.78 25.86
N MET A 99 -24.39 -8.24 25.16
CA MET A 99 -24.18 -7.18 24.16
C MET A 99 -23.63 -5.90 24.80
N LYS A 100 -24.15 -5.49 25.96
CA LYS A 100 -23.65 -4.29 26.66
C LYS A 100 -22.17 -4.42 27.06
N GLU A 101 -21.72 -5.62 27.41
CA GLU A 101 -20.32 -5.89 27.76
C GLU A 101 -19.42 -6.01 26.52
N THR A 102 -19.88 -6.71 25.48
CA THR A 102 -19.06 -7.02 24.29
C THR A 102 -18.95 -5.84 23.32
N LEU A 103 -20.00 -5.03 23.19
CA LEU A 103 -20.03 -3.88 22.28
C LEU A 103 -18.89 -2.86 22.52
N PRO A 104 -18.59 -2.39 23.75
CA PRO A 104 -17.48 -1.47 23.97
C PRO A 104 -16.12 -2.11 23.63
N ARG A 105 -15.94 -3.40 23.90
CA ARG A 105 -14.71 -4.13 23.54
C ARG A 105 -14.52 -4.17 22.01
N ILE A 106 -15.59 -4.45 21.26
CA ILE A 106 -15.57 -4.45 19.79
C ILE A 106 -15.28 -3.04 19.26
N LYS A 107 -15.90 -1.99 19.83
CA LYS A 107 -15.62 -0.60 19.44
C LYS A 107 -14.16 -0.22 19.66
N LYS A 108 -13.58 -0.60 20.80
CA LYS A 108 -12.15 -0.35 21.09
C LYS A 108 -11.25 -1.06 20.10
N LEU A 109 -11.54 -2.32 19.78
CA LEU A 109 -10.76 -3.09 18.80
C LEU A 109 -10.86 -2.50 17.39
N LYS A 110 -12.05 -2.03 16.99
CA LYS A 110 -12.26 -1.34 15.72
C LYS A 110 -11.40 -0.07 15.64
N GLU A 111 -11.38 0.73 16.71
CA GLU A 111 -10.60 1.96 16.76
C GLU A 111 -9.10 1.68 16.64
N GLU A 112 -8.60 0.68 17.38
CA GLU A 112 -7.21 0.24 17.28
C GLU A 112 -6.84 -0.24 15.85
N PHE A 113 -7.73 -1.01 15.22
CA PHE A 113 -7.52 -1.47 13.85
C PHE A 113 -7.49 -0.31 12.84
N ASN A 114 -8.38 0.67 13.01
CA ASN A 114 -8.41 1.87 12.18
C ASN A 114 -7.14 2.71 12.33
N GLN A 115 -6.63 2.86 13.55
CA GLN A 115 -5.37 3.57 13.81
C GLN A 115 -4.19 2.87 13.14
N ARG A 116 -4.09 1.55 13.30
CA ARG A 116 -3.05 0.74 12.63
C ARG A 116 -3.14 0.85 11.12
N ASN A 117 -4.35 0.76 10.55
CA ASN A 117 -4.55 0.89 9.11
C ASN A 117 -4.17 2.29 8.60
N LYS A 118 -4.49 3.35 9.36
CA LYS A 118 -4.07 4.72 9.03
C LYS A 118 -2.54 4.84 8.98
N VAL A 119 -1.84 4.26 9.95
CA VAL A 119 -0.37 4.23 9.99
C VAL A 119 0.19 3.46 8.80
N LEU A 120 -0.36 2.28 8.49
CA LEU A 120 0.07 1.50 7.33
C LEU A 120 -0.15 2.23 6.00
N ARG A 121 -1.26 2.95 5.84
CA ARG A 121 -1.50 3.78 4.66
C ARG A 121 -0.50 4.92 4.54
N ALA A 122 -0.13 5.55 5.66
CA ALA A 122 0.91 6.56 5.68
C ALA A 122 2.27 5.97 5.26
N TYR A 123 2.65 4.80 5.79
CA TYR A 123 3.87 4.11 5.37
C TYR A 123 3.87 3.76 3.88
N ASN A 124 2.76 3.24 3.35
CA ASN A 124 2.66 2.96 1.91
C ASN A 124 2.80 4.24 1.08
N SER A 125 2.16 5.33 1.50
CA SER A 125 2.33 6.63 0.84
C SER A 125 3.76 7.14 0.90
N ASP A 126 4.48 6.91 2.01
CA ASP A 126 5.89 7.29 2.14
C ASP A 126 6.77 6.43 1.21
N ILE A 127 6.48 5.14 1.09
CA ILE A 127 7.16 4.23 0.16
C ILE A 127 6.92 4.69 -1.28
N ASP A 128 5.69 5.02 -1.65
CA ASP A 128 5.36 5.51 -2.99
C ASP A 128 6.10 6.83 -3.29
N MET A 129 6.13 7.76 -2.33
CA MET A 129 6.89 9.00 -2.46
C MET A 129 8.40 8.75 -2.63
N VAL A 130 8.98 7.81 -1.89
CA VAL A 130 10.39 7.44 -2.02
C VAL A 130 10.65 6.78 -3.38
N ASN A 131 9.78 5.88 -3.81
CA ASN A 131 9.88 5.21 -5.11
C ASN A 131 9.78 6.21 -6.26
N ASP A 132 8.89 7.18 -6.18
CA ASP A 132 8.74 8.20 -7.21
C ASP A 132 9.95 9.14 -7.26
N ARG A 133 10.49 9.54 -6.10
CA ARG A 133 11.77 10.28 -6.05
C ARG A 133 12.93 9.47 -6.61
N LEU A 134 12.97 8.16 -6.34
CA LEU A 134 14.01 7.27 -6.87
C LEU A 134 13.88 7.10 -8.40
N LYS A 135 12.65 6.99 -8.92
CA LYS A 135 12.39 7.02 -10.37
C LYS A 135 12.83 8.35 -11.00
N GLU A 136 12.55 9.48 -10.37
CA GLU A 136 13.02 10.80 -10.83
C GLU A 136 14.55 10.89 -10.86
N MET A 137 15.21 10.30 -9.86
CA MET A 137 16.66 10.21 -9.76
C MET A 137 17.27 9.35 -10.87
N HIS A 138 16.68 8.19 -11.17
CA HIS A 138 17.12 7.36 -12.30
C HIS A 138 16.84 7.98 -13.67
N LYS A 139 15.82 8.83 -13.80
CA LYS A 139 15.54 9.57 -15.04
C LYS A 139 16.55 10.71 -15.29
N GLY A 140 17.54 10.91 -14.43
CA GLY A 140 18.58 11.93 -14.58
C GLY A 140 18.10 13.36 -14.39
N LYS A 141 16.87 13.56 -13.88
CA LYS A 141 16.27 14.88 -13.62
C LYS A 141 16.23 15.21 -12.15
N SER A 142 17.31 14.90 -11.42
CA SER A 142 17.38 15.17 -9.99
C SER A 142 18.06 16.49 -9.67
N ARG A 143 17.42 17.24 -8.77
CA ARG A 143 17.93 18.49 -8.25
C ARG A 143 18.22 18.31 -6.77
N LEU A 144 19.45 18.57 -6.37
CA LEU A 144 19.84 18.58 -4.97
C LEU A 144 19.88 20.03 -4.47
N THR A 145 19.10 20.34 -3.44
CA THR A 145 19.03 21.66 -2.80
C THR A 145 19.44 21.56 -1.34
N ALA A 146 20.40 22.39 -0.91
CA ALA A 146 20.77 22.50 0.49
C ALA A 146 21.30 23.91 0.82
N SER A 147 21.34 24.24 2.10
CA SER A 147 21.96 25.48 2.57
C SER A 147 23.46 25.48 2.29
N ARG A 148 24.04 26.67 2.14
CA ARG A 148 25.48 26.85 1.94
C ARG A 148 26.32 26.16 3.00
N GLU A 149 25.95 26.31 4.27
CA GLU A 149 26.63 25.69 5.41
C GLU A 149 26.68 24.14 5.29
N LYS A 150 25.57 23.50 4.88
CA LYS A 150 25.53 22.05 4.69
C LYS A 150 26.43 21.59 3.55
N TRP A 151 26.52 22.37 2.47
CA TRP A 151 27.42 22.08 1.37
C TRP A 151 28.89 22.23 1.78
N GLU A 152 29.23 23.30 2.50
CA GLU A 152 30.58 23.56 3.01
C GLU A 152 31.02 22.47 4.01
N GLN A 153 30.12 21.99 4.87
CA GLN A 153 30.40 20.89 5.79
C GLN A 153 30.74 19.57 5.08
N LYS A 154 30.11 19.29 3.93
CA LYS A 154 30.26 18.01 3.23
C LYS A 154 31.36 18.00 2.16
N LEU A 155 31.54 19.09 1.41
CA LEU A 155 32.56 19.18 0.35
C LEU A 155 33.80 19.98 0.75
N GLY A 156 33.72 20.80 1.79
CA GLY A 156 34.77 21.76 2.14
C GLY A 156 34.56 23.12 1.46
N THR A 157 35.00 24.18 2.14
CA THR A 157 34.80 25.57 1.74
C THR A 157 35.46 25.90 0.39
N GLU A 158 36.67 25.39 0.15
CA GLU A 158 37.43 25.64 -1.09
C GLU A 158 36.73 25.03 -2.31
N THR A 159 36.23 23.81 -2.19
CA THR A 159 35.53 23.12 -3.28
C THR A 159 34.19 23.77 -3.58
N VAL A 160 33.45 24.20 -2.55
CA VAL A 160 32.19 24.94 -2.73
C VAL A 160 32.43 26.26 -3.45
N ALA A 161 33.47 27.03 -3.09
CA ALA A 161 33.82 28.26 -3.79
C ALA A 161 34.13 28.02 -5.28
N LYS A 162 34.90 26.97 -5.60
CA LYS A 162 35.18 26.56 -6.99
C LYS A 162 33.91 26.16 -7.74
N LEU A 163 33.00 25.43 -7.11
CA LEU A 163 31.74 24.96 -7.71
C LEU A 163 30.73 26.09 -7.95
N ILE A 164 30.73 27.12 -7.10
CA ILE A 164 29.95 28.35 -7.31
C ILE A 164 30.54 29.15 -8.46
N ALA A 165 31.87 29.32 -8.49
CA ALA A 165 32.57 30.04 -9.56
C ALA A 165 32.37 29.37 -10.94
N SER A 166 32.37 28.03 -10.99
CA SER A 166 32.10 27.26 -12.21
C SER A 166 30.62 27.18 -12.59
N LYS A 167 29.72 27.84 -11.85
CA LYS A 167 28.26 27.85 -12.07
C LYS A 167 27.59 26.47 -11.99
N ILE A 168 28.23 25.48 -11.37
CA ILE A 168 27.65 24.16 -11.12
C ILE A 168 26.69 24.22 -9.93
N LEU A 169 27.09 24.94 -8.87
CA LEU A 169 26.20 25.31 -7.77
C LEU A 169 25.53 26.66 -8.10
N VAL A 170 24.24 26.63 -8.36
CA VAL A 170 23.45 27.84 -8.62
C VAL A 170 22.77 28.29 -7.33
N VAL A 171 23.08 29.52 -6.90
CA VAL A 171 22.39 30.19 -5.80
C VAL A 171 20.95 30.47 -6.22
N ARG A 172 19.99 29.97 -5.43
CA ARG A 172 18.59 30.37 -5.55
C ARG A 172 18.08 30.83 -4.19
N PHE A 173 17.24 31.84 -4.21
CA PHE A 173 16.50 32.26 -3.03
C PHE A 173 15.28 31.35 -2.89
N GLY A 174 15.17 30.67 -1.75
CA GLY A 174 14.00 29.86 -1.42
C GLY A 174 12.76 30.73 -1.14
N LYS A 175 11.62 30.08 -0.87
CA LYS A 175 10.35 30.77 -0.51
C LYS A 175 10.44 31.65 0.74
N ALA A 176 11.50 31.51 1.54
CA ALA A 176 11.74 32.24 2.79
C ALA A 176 12.89 33.26 2.72
N ASN A 177 13.33 33.68 1.52
CA ASN A 177 14.51 34.54 1.30
C ASN A 177 15.83 33.96 1.84
N THR A 178 15.87 32.67 2.20
CA THR A 178 17.09 31.96 2.56
C THR A 178 17.85 31.53 1.31
N GLU A 179 19.16 31.80 1.28
CA GLU A 179 20.04 31.36 0.20
C GLU A 179 20.19 29.84 0.22
N GLU A 180 19.70 29.19 -0.84
CA GLU A 180 19.85 27.75 -1.07
C GLU A 180 20.69 27.53 -2.32
N LEU A 181 21.73 26.71 -2.20
CA LEU A 181 22.54 26.29 -3.33
C LEU A 181 21.91 25.03 -3.93
N SER A 182 21.75 25.05 -5.26
CA SER A 182 21.19 23.91 -5.98
C SER A 182 22.11 23.42 -7.09
N VAL A 183 22.21 22.09 -7.20
CA VAL A 183 22.90 21.40 -8.29
C VAL A 183 21.87 20.64 -9.10
N TYR A 184 21.97 20.75 -10.42
CA TYR A 184 21.28 19.87 -11.35
C TYR A 184 22.33 18.95 -11.96
N SER A 185 22.30 17.68 -11.59
CA SER A 185 23.24 16.67 -12.05
C SER A 185 22.53 15.34 -12.17
N ASP A 186 23.13 14.44 -12.95
CA ASP A 186 22.74 13.05 -12.90
C ASP A 186 23.16 12.46 -11.54
N PHE A 187 22.19 11.90 -10.82
CA PHE A 187 22.36 11.19 -9.56
C PHE A 187 21.85 9.76 -9.67
N SER A 188 21.73 9.23 -10.90
CA SER A 188 21.21 7.89 -11.17
C SER A 188 22.05 6.75 -10.59
N GLN A 189 23.35 6.99 -10.35
CA GLN A 189 24.29 6.01 -9.84
C GLN A 189 24.21 5.87 -8.31
N ASP A 190 24.39 4.63 -7.82
CA ASP A 190 24.37 4.37 -6.39
C ASP A 190 25.57 5.03 -5.67
N THR A 191 25.30 5.51 -4.46
CA THR A 191 26.27 6.20 -3.62
C THR A 191 27.48 5.32 -3.26
N MET A 192 27.29 4.00 -3.13
CA MET A 192 28.39 3.06 -2.87
C MET A 192 29.30 2.92 -4.09
N GLU A 193 28.73 2.83 -5.28
CA GLU A 193 29.48 2.77 -6.54
C GLU A 193 30.24 4.07 -6.80
N LEU A 194 29.59 5.22 -6.59
CA LEU A 194 30.22 6.53 -6.71
C LEU A 194 31.42 6.70 -5.76
N ARG A 195 31.34 6.19 -4.53
CA ARG A 195 32.47 6.20 -3.59
C ARG A 195 33.62 5.34 -4.08
N LYS A 196 33.33 4.16 -4.63
CA LYS A 196 34.34 3.26 -5.19
C LYS A 196 35.04 3.90 -6.39
N GLN A 197 34.27 4.46 -7.32
CA GLN A 197 34.79 5.17 -8.49
C GLN A 197 35.61 6.40 -8.08
N ASN A 198 35.16 7.18 -7.10
CA ASN A 198 35.92 8.33 -6.60
C ASN A 198 37.28 7.91 -6.00
N SER A 199 37.31 6.79 -5.28
CA SER A 199 38.56 6.23 -4.74
C SER A 199 39.52 5.81 -5.87
N MET A 200 39.00 5.13 -6.89
CA MET A 200 39.78 4.74 -8.07
C MET A 200 40.34 5.95 -8.82
N MET A 201 39.49 6.94 -9.12
CA MET A 201 39.90 8.18 -9.80
C MET A 201 40.97 8.94 -9.02
N LYS A 202 40.88 8.97 -7.68
CA LYS A 202 41.93 9.58 -6.84
C LYS A 202 43.26 8.83 -6.95
N GLY A 203 43.21 7.50 -6.97
CA GLY A 203 44.39 6.67 -7.23
C GLY A 203 45.00 6.94 -8.61
N ASP A 204 44.16 7.03 -9.64
CA ASP A 204 44.60 7.33 -11.01
C ASP A 204 45.21 8.73 -11.12
N ILE A 205 44.61 9.75 -10.47
CA ILE A 205 45.17 11.10 -10.40
C ILE A 205 46.54 11.09 -9.74
N GLN A 206 46.70 10.36 -8.64
CA GLN A 206 47.98 10.26 -7.95
C GLN A 206 49.04 9.59 -8.83
N ARG A 207 48.67 8.49 -9.50
CA ARG A 207 49.54 7.81 -10.46
C ARG A 207 49.94 8.72 -11.62
N LEU A 208 48.99 9.44 -12.21
CA LEU A 208 49.25 10.38 -13.30
C LEU A 208 50.18 11.51 -12.88
N LYS A 209 50.08 11.96 -11.63
CA LYS A 209 50.99 12.97 -11.07
C LYS A 209 52.42 12.44 -10.97
N GLU A 210 52.60 11.21 -10.49
CA GLU A 210 53.91 10.54 -10.43
C GLU A 210 54.50 10.29 -11.82
N GLU A 211 53.66 9.88 -12.78
CA GLU A 211 54.06 9.72 -14.18
C GLU A 211 54.47 11.06 -14.79
N LEU A 212 53.71 12.15 -14.54
CA LEU A 212 54.05 13.50 -15.00
C LEU A 212 55.39 13.98 -14.43
N ASP A 213 55.62 13.77 -13.13
CA ASP A 213 56.88 14.10 -12.49
C ASP A 213 58.04 13.27 -13.09
N SER A 214 57.81 11.99 -13.40
CA SER A 214 58.78 11.15 -14.11
C SER A 214 59.10 11.68 -15.50
N TYR A 215 58.08 12.06 -16.28
CA TYR A 215 58.28 12.65 -17.62
C TYR A 215 59.01 13.99 -17.54
N LYS A 216 58.67 14.83 -16.56
CA LYS A 216 59.36 16.09 -16.32
C LYS A 216 60.84 15.86 -16.01
N SER A 217 61.18 14.87 -15.18
CA SER A 217 62.58 14.52 -14.91
C SER A 217 63.30 14.00 -16.15
N LYS A 218 62.65 13.18 -16.98
CA LYS A 218 63.21 12.74 -18.28
C LYS A 218 63.48 13.92 -19.20
N TRP A 219 62.53 14.83 -19.35
CA TRP A 219 62.71 16.03 -20.16
C TRP A 219 63.82 16.94 -19.63
N LEU A 220 63.94 17.12 -18.32
CA LEU A 220 65.05 17.88 -17.74
C LEU A 220 66.41 17.21 -18.00
N HIS A 221 66.46 15.88 -17.97
CA HIS A 221 67.66 15.13 -18.33
C HIS A 221 68.02 15.31 -19.82
N ASP A 222 67.03 15.19 -20.71
CA ASP A 222 67.20 15.37 -22.14
C ASP A 222 67.64 16.80 -22.47
N VAL A 223 67.09 17.82 -21.81
CA VAL A 223 67.57 19.22 -21.92
C VAL A 223 69.03 19.32 -21.51
N GLY A 224 69.44 18.70 -20.40
CA GLY A 224 70.85 18.68 -19.98
C GLY A 224 71.77 17.95 -20.98
N LEU A 225 71.28 16.93 -21.68
CA LEU A 225 72.01 16.29 -22.78
C LEU A 225 72.08 17.21 -24.01
N VAL A 226 70.99 17.88 -24.35
CA VAL A 226 70.94 18.86 -25.44
C VAL A 226 71.86 20.04 -25.17
N ASP A 227 71.97 20.52 -23.93
CA ASP A 227 72.94 21.55 -23.56
C ASP A 227 74.38 21.07 -23.78
N LYS A 228 74.71 19.83 -23.39
CA LYS A 228 76.04 19.25 -23.69
C LYS A 228 76.28 19.10 -25.19
N ILE A 229 75.28 18.67 -25.95
CA ILE A 229 75.36 18.59 -27.41
C ILE A 229 75.55 20.00 -27.99
N ARG A 230 74.83 21.01 -27.48
CA ARG A 230 74.97 22.41 -27.89
C ARG A 230 76.37 22.92 -27.59
N ASP A 231 76.94 22.60 -26.43
CA ASP A 231 78.28 23.03 -26.06
C ASP A 231 79.34 22.36 -26.96
N VAL A 232 79.20 21.06 -27.28
CA VAL A 232 80.05 20.39 -28.28
C VAL A 232 79.87 21.00 -29.68
N LEU A 233 78.64 21.35 -30.07
CA LEU A 233 78.37 22.01 -31.35
C LEU A 233 78.94 23.43 -31.37
N ARG A 234 78.90 24.18 -30.26
CA ARG A 234 79.56 25.49 -30.13
C ARG A 234 81.06 25.36 -30.22
N ASP A 235 81.67 24.42 -29.51
CA ASP A 235 83.10 24.13 -29.60
C ASP A 235 83.51 23.75 -31.03
N GLU A 236 82.66 22.98 -31.73
CA GLU A 236 82.89 22.62 -33.13
C GLU A 236 82.66 23.81 -34.09
N ILE A 237 81.69 24.68 -33.83
CA ILE A 237 81.51 25.96 -34.55
C ILE A 237 82.73 26.86 -34.33
N ASP A 238 83.24 26.96 -33.11
CA ASP A 238 84.41 27.76 -32.75
C ASP A 238 85.70 27.17 -33.33
N ARG A 239 85.83 25.85 -33.40
CA ARG A 239 86.91 25.18 -34.15
C ARG A 239 86.78 25.36 -35.65
N ARG A 240 85.55 25.47 -36.16
CA ARG A 240 85.24 25.80 -37.56
C ARG A 240 85.26 27.30 -37.84
N GLN A 241 85.54 28.16 -36.84
CA GLN A 241 86.06 29.49 -37.09
C GLN A 241 87.46 29.32 -37.69
N LEU A 242 87.48 28.99 -38.98
CA LEU A 242 88.56 29.32 -39.87
C LEU A 242 88.92 30.80 -39.63
N PRO A 243 90.20 31.15 -39.58
CA PRO A 243 90.60 32.53 -39.85
C PRO A 243 90.19 32.81 -41.30
N THR A 244 89.02 33.43 -41.49
CA THR A 244 88.73 34.12 -42.73
C THR A 244 89.63 35.34 -42.72
N SER A 245 90.74 35.23 -43.46
CA SER A 245 91.50 36.39 -43.86
C SER A 245 90.57 37.33 -44.66
N SER A 246 90.40 38.55 -44.12
CA SER A 246 90.04 39.80 -44.79
C SER A 246 89.00 39.75 -45.93
N SER A 247 87.82 40.33 -45.70
CA SER A 247 87.49 41.68 -46.22
C SER A 247 86.05 42.07 -45.86
N THR A 248 85.90 43.32 -45.37
CA THR A 248 84.75 44.23 -45.54
C THR A 248 83.34 43.68 -45.27
N GLN A 249 82.69 44.13 -44.19
CA GLN A 249 81.82 45.31 -44.22
C GLN A 249 81.20 45.56 -42.84
N ASP A 250 81.39 46.78 -42.33
CA ASP A 250 80.46 47.45 -41.42
C ASP A 250 79.04 47.36 -42.01
N VAL A 251 78.11 46.79 -41.25
CA VAL A 251 76.71 47.26 -41.16
C VAL A 251 76.22 46.82 -39.76
N ASP A 252 76.38 47.67 -38.75
CA ASP A 252 75.48 48.76 -38.33
C ASP A 252 74.54 48.29 -37.23
N GLU A 253 74.69 48.96 -36.08
CA GLU A 253 73.77 48.93 -34.95
C GLU A 253 72.39 49.37 -35.43
N MET A 254 71.35 48.57 -35.18
CA MET A 254 70.02 49.14 -34.95
C MET A 254 69.34 48.39 -33.80
N ASP A 255 69.63 48.96 -32.64
CA ASP A 255 68.67 49.22 -31.57
C ASP A 255 67.31 49.68 -32.15
N VAL A 256 66.25 48.89 -31.96
CA VAL A 256 64.87 49.42 -31.91
C VAL A 256 64.10 48.63 -30.86
N ASP A 257 64.11 49.26 -29.70
CA ASP A 257 63.19 49.17 -28.58
C ASP A 257 61.70 49.30 -28.98
N GLU A 258 60.86 48.81 -28.07
CA GLU A 258 59.48 49.24 -27.80
C GLU A 258 58.57 49.66 -28.98
N ASN A 259 57.50 48.89 -29.20
CA ASN A 259 56.16 49.39 -28.90
C ASN A 259 55.09 48.30 -29.04
N ASN A 260 54.65 47.81 -27.89
CA ASN A 260 53.25 47.44 -27.66
C ASN A 260 52.35 48.64 -28.04
N PRO A 261 51.22 48.45 -28.72
CA PRO A 261 49.97 48.30 -27.98
C PRO A 261 49.09 47.19 -28.60
N GLY A 262 48.21 46.57 -27.80
CA GLY A 262 46.78 46.89 -27.88
C GLY A 262 46.16 46.36 -29.17
N ASP A 263 45.11 45.55 -29.17
CA ASP A 263 43.96 45.69 -28.33
C ASP A 263 42.96 44.59 -28.72
N GLN A 264 42.17 44.17 -27.74
CA GLN A 264 40.75 43.81 -27.80
C GLN A 264 40.13 43.67 -29.22
N THR A 265 39.31 42.68 -29.55
CA THR A 265 38.27 41.96 -28.80
C THR A 265 37.45 41.18 -29.83
N ARG A 266 36.80 40.08 -29.38
CA ARG A 266 35.42 39.65 -29.73
C ARG A 266 35.14 39.33 -31.23
N GLU A 267 34.29 38.39 -31.59
CA GLU A 267 33.19 37.70 -30.94
C GLU A 267 32.74 36.58 -31.89
N ALA A 268 32.13 35.53 -31.31
CA ALA A 268 31.01 34.74 -31.87
C ALA A 268 31.26 33.99 -33.22
N SER A 269 30.76 32.80 -33.49
CA SER A 269 29.62 31.99 -33.06
C SER A 269 29.87 30.59 -33.66
N VAL A 270 29.70 29.48 -32.93
CA VAL A 270 28.51 28.61 -32.97
C VAL A 270 27.90 28.49 -34.39
N ASP A 271 28.05 27.32 -35.03
CA ASP A 271 26.93 26.49 -35.55
C ASP A 271 27.54 25.22 -36.20
N THR A 272 27.47 24.02 -35.61
CA THR A 272 26.39 23.01 -35.62
C THR A 272 26.31 22.17 -36.89
N GLY A 273 26.33 20.85 -36.69
CA GLY A 273 25.70 19.83 -37.54
C GLY A 273 26.58 19.35 -38.70
N ASP A 274 26.57 18.09 -39.10
CA ASP A 274 25.83 16.90 -38.68
C ASP A 274 26.42 15.73 -39.50
N SER A 275 25.95 14.51 -39.29
CA SER A 275 26.09 13.32 -40.17
C SER A 275 26.91 12.16 -39.59
N TYR A 276 26.25 11.38 -38.73
CA TYR A 276 26.24 9.93 -38.94
C TYR A 276 24.80 9.44 -39.12
N TYR A 277 24.62 8.72 -40.21
CA TYR A 277 23.41 8.13 -40.76
C TYR A 277 23.14 6.75 -40.16
N SER A 278 21.85 6.35 -40.22
CA SER A 278 21.36 4.97 -40.43
C SER A 278 21.41 4.03 -39.21
N SER A 279 20.41 3.22 -38.85
CA SER A 279 19.18 2.74 -39.50
C SER A 279 18.30 2.22 -38.35
N GLY A 280 16.99 2.45 -38.28
CA GLY A 280 16.02 1.61 -38.98
C GLY A 280 15.85 0.25 -38.27
N ILE A 281 14.81 0.11 -37.44
CA ILE A 281 13.97 -1.10 -37.32
C ILE A 281 12.67 -0.68 -36.63
N GLU A 282 11.61 -0.73 -37.44
CA GLU A 282 10.22 -0.83 -37.02
C GLU A 282 9.99 -2.25 -36.48
N ILE A 283 9.33 -2.37 -35.32
CA ILE A 283 8.52 -3.54 -35.00
C ILE A 283 7.19 -3.01 -34.48
N ASP A 284 6.20 -3.08 -35.36
CA ASP A 284 4.78 -3.06 -35.08
C ASP A 284 4.29 -4.50 -34.83
N GLU A 285 3.06 -4.59 -34.33
CA GLU A 285 2.17 -5.75 -34.27
C GLU A 285 2.24 -6.70 -33.05
N SER A 286 1.40 -6.34 -32.08
CA SER A 286 0.17 -7.06 -31.68
C SER A 286 0.25 -8.38 -30.91
N VAL A 287 -0.61 -8.49 -29.88
CA VAL A 287 -1.63 -9.55 -29.68
C VAL A 287 -1.96 -9.74 -28.18
N SER A 288 -3.27 -9.59 -27.89
CA SER A 288 -4.11 -10.29 -26.89
C SER A 288 -3.71 -10.21 -25.40
N GLY A 289 -4.53 -9.68 -24.49
CA GLY A 289 -5.95 -10.01 -24.30
C GLY A 289 -6.05 -11.16 -23.29
N GLY A 290 -6.58 -10.90 -22.09
CA GLY A 290 -6.84 -11.92 -21.08
C GLY A 290 -7.02 -11.38 -19.66
N ASP A 291 -8.16 -10.75 -19.39
CA ASP A 291 -8.79 -10.73 -18.06
C ASP A 291 -9.02 -12.17 -17.62
N GLU A 292 -8.52 -12.58 -16.45
CA GLU A 292 -9.18 -13.59 -15.62
C GLU A 292 -9.00 -13.26 -14.13
N ASP A 293 -10.06 -12.69 -13.57
CA ASP A 293 -10.42 -12.80 -12.16
C ASP A 293 -10.53 -14.28 -11.78
N SER A 294 -9.75 -14.72 -10.80
CA SER A 294 -10.02 -15.94 -10.04
C SER A 294 -9.76 -15.70 -8.56
N VAL A 295 -10.82 -15.27 -7.88
CA VAL A 295 -10.94 -15.28 -6.42
C VAL A 295 -11.20 -16.73 -6.00
N ASP A 296 -10.14 -17.47 -5.65
CA ASP A 296 -10.29 -18.75 -4.94
C ASP A 296 -10.47 -18.49 -3.45
N ASN A 297 -11.72 -18.62 -3.03
CA ASN A 297 -12.18 -18.52 -1.66
C ASN A 297 -12.49 -19.93 -1.16
N THR A 298 -11.47 -20.64 -0.67
CA THR A 298 -11.62 -21.90 0.05
C THR A 298 -11.33 -21.69 1.53
N ILE A 299 -12.35 -21.22 2.25
CA ILE A 299 -12.47 -21.40 3.70
C ILE A 299 -13.40 -22.60 3.90
N ASP A 300 -12.83 -23.78 4.11
CA ASP A 300 -13.55 -24.87 4.78
C ASP A 300 -12.89 -25.14 6.14
N LYS A 301 -13.67 -24.79 7.17
CA LYS A 301 -13.41 -25.04 8.58
C LYS A 301 -13.89 -26.45 8.88
N GLU A 302 -12.96 -27.37 9.13
CA GLU A 302 -13.27 -28.60 9.84
C GLU A 302 -12.87 -28.41 11.32
N ALA A 303 -13.86 -28.15 12.17
CA ALA A 303 -13.72 -28.25 13.62
C ALA A 303 -14.37 -29.57 14.07
N PRO A 304 -13.73 -30.32 14.98
CA PRO A 304 -14.17 -31.65 15.36
C PRO A 304 -15.37 -31.62 16.30
N SER A 305 -16.32 -32.53 16.06
CA SER A 305 -17.45 -32.84 16.94
C SER A 305 -16.97 -33.32 18.32
N PRO A 306 -17.62 -32.90 19.42
CA PRO A 306 -17.43 -33.52 20.72
C PRO A 306 -18.25 -34.82 20.79
N SER A 307 -17.59 -35.91 21.15
CA SER A 307 -18.24 -37.17 21.53
C SER A 307 -19.07 -36.99 22.80
N ILE A 308 -20.27 -37.59 22.80
CA ILE A 308 -21.10 -37.84 23.98
C ILE A 308 -20.47 -38.96 24.81
#